data_AF-A0A5R9BUX0-F1
#
_entry.id   AF-A0A5R9BUX0-F1
#
_cell.length_a   1.000
_cell.length_b   1.000
_cell.length_c   1.000
_cell.angle_alpha   90.00
_cell.angle_beta   90.00
_cell.angle_gamma   90.00
#
_symmetry.space_group_name_H-M   'P 1'
#
loop_
_entity.id
_entity.type
_entity.pdbx_description
1 polymer ?
#
loop_
_entity_poly.entity_id
_entity_poly.type
_entity_poly.pdbx_seq_one_letter_code
_entity_poly.pdbx_strand_id
1 'polypeptide(L)'
;MRHDIRQGVKQIMNDDIKPNFSELARRYNSDYRTVKRAYNELLIGRSPIQPKKRPSLLDGYREVIQEKLNNSCSAGSGAKFFR
;
A
#
# COMPACT_ATOMS: atom_id res chain seq x y z
N MET A 1 -0.10 3.40 -4.31
CA MET A 1 -0.06 3.73 -5.76
C MET A 1 1.29 3.30 -6.29
N ARG A 2 1.36 2.66 -7.47
CA ARG A 2 2.63 2.22 -8.08
C ARG A 2 3.59 3.40 -8.26
N HIS A 3 4.86 3.17 -7.95
CA HIS A 3 5.90 4.22 -7.99
C HIS A 3 6.16 4.71 -9.42
N ASP A 4 6.12 3.79 -10.37
CA ASP A 4 6.38 3.96 -11.80
C ASP A 4 5.47 5.05 -12.43
N ILE A 5 4.17 5.00 -12.12
CA ILE A 5 3.17 5.98 -12.61
C ILE A 5 3.51 7.39 -12.13
N ARG A 6 3.98 7.50 -10.89
CA ARG A 6 4.28 8.79 -10.25
C ARG A 6 5.48 9.45 -10.90
N GLN A 7 6.53 8.68 -11.17
CA GLN A 7 7.74 9.17 -11.84
C GLN A 7 7.43 9.58 -13.28
N GLY A 8 6.65 8.76 -13.99
CA GLY A 8 6.23 9.08 -15.36
C GLY A 8 5.42 10.37 -15.45
N VAL A 9 4.48 10.59 -14.53
CA VAL A 9 3.71 11.85 -14.48
C VAL A 9 4.57 13.04 -14.07
N LYS A 10 5.54 12.84 -13.16
CA LYS A 10 6.48 13.89 -12.73
C LYS A 10 7.36 14.39 -13.88
N GLN A 11 7.85 13.48 -14.73
CA GLN A 11 8.63 13.85 -15.92
C GLN A 11 7.83 14.76 -16.85
N ILE A 12 6.58 14.39 -17.15
CA ILE A 12 5.72 15.14 -18.07
C ILE A 12 5.28 16.48 -17.48
N MET A 13 5.17 16.58 -16.15
CA MET A 13 4.92 17.85 -15.48
C MET A 13 6.08 18.84 -15.67
N ASN A 14 7.33 18.36 -15.76
CA ASN A 14 8.49 19.22 -16.01
C ASN A 14 8.53 19.74 -17.46
N ASP A 15 7.85 19.06 -18.39
CA ASP A 15 7.81 19.45 -19.80
C ASP A 15 6.79 20.59 -20.07
N ASP A 16 6.12 21.13 -19.03
CA ASP A 16 5.09 22.20 -19.06
C ASP A 16 3.90 21.96 -20.01
N ILE A 17 3.78 20.76 -20.57
CA ILE A 17 2.71 20.36 -21.49
C ILE A 17 1.63 19.62 -20.72
N LYS A 18 0.37 20.02 -20.93
CA LYS A 18 -0.80 19.31 -20.36
C LYS A 18 -0.81 17.84 -20.85
N PRO A 19 -0.65 16.85 -19.96
CA PRO A 19 -0.57 15.47 -20.39
C PRO A 19 -1.92 14.96 -20.91
N ASN A 20 -1.87 14.12 -21.96
CA ASN A 20 -2.99 13.26 -22.27
C ASN A 20 -3.01 12.05 -21.31
N PHE A 21 -3.86 12.12 -20.30
CA PHE A 21 -3.97 11.09 -19.27
C PHE A 21 -4.43 9.73 -19.82
N SER A 22 -5.18 9.68 -20.94
CA SER A 22 -5.62 8.42 -21.55
C SER A 22 -4.46 7.68 -22.24
N GLU A 23 -3.56 8.42 -22.88
CA GLU A 23 -2.36 7.84 -23.49
C GLU A 23 -1.37 7.37 -22.42
N LEU A 24 -1.25 8.10 -21.32
CA LEU A 24 -0.43 7.69 -20.19
C LEU A 24 -0.97 6.44 -19.51
N ALA A 25 -2.29 6.36 -19.33
CA ALA A 25 -2.96 5.18 -18.82
C ALA A 25 -2.63 3.93 -19.66
N ARG A 26 -2.63 4.07 -20.99
CA ARG A 26 -2.25 2.98 -21.91
C ARG A 26 -0.78 2.59 -21.78
N ARG A 27 0.15 3.56 -21.78
CA ARG A 27 1.60 3.28 -21.65
C ARG A 27 1.95 2.56 -20.35
N TYR A 28 1.34 2.95 -19.25
CA TYR A 28 1.60 2.38 -17.92
C TYR A 28 0.62 1.25 -17.55
N ASN A 29 -0.21 0.78 -18.48
CA ASN A 29 -1.27 -0.22 -18.23
C ASN A 29 -2.03 0.05 -16.92
N SER A 30 -2.45 1.28 -16.73
CA SER A 30 -3.06 1.78 -15.49
C SER A 30 -4.33 2.54 -15.78
N ASP A 31 -5.29 2.57 -14.84
CA ASP A 31 -6.54 3.33 -15.01
C ASP A 31 -6.27 4.84 -15.12
N TYR A 32 -6.98 5.51 -16.03
CA TYR A 32 -7.02 6.97 -16.22
C TYR A 32 -7.14 7.71 -14.89
N ARG A 33 -8.04 7.24 -14.01
CA ARG A 33 -8.29 7.88 -12.70
C ARG A 33 -7.04 7.91 -11.84
N THR A 34 -6.22 6.87 -11.92
CA THR A 34 -4.97 6.74 -11.16
C THR A 34 -3.92 7.75 -11.64
N VAL A 35 -3.77 7.88 -12.96
CA VAL A 35 -2.83 8.83 -13.58
C VAL A 35 -3.24 10.27 -13.27
N LYS A 36 -4.53 10.61 -13.43
CA LYS A 36 -5.07 11.94 -13.10
C LYS A 36 -4.91 12.28 -11.62
N ARG A 37 -5.14 11.31 -10.74
CA ARG A 37 -4.91 11.49 -9.30
C ARG A 37 -3.44 11.73 -9.00
N ALA A 38 -2.52 10.99 -9.62
CA ALA A 38 -1.08 11.19 -9.45
C ALA A 38 -0.65 12.60 -9.89
N TYR A 39 -1.19 13.09 -11.01
CA TYR A 39 -0.95 14.44 -11.50
C TYR A 39 -1.43 15.50 -10.50
N ASN A 40 -2.66 15.39 -10.01
CA ASN A 40 -3.20 16.33 -9.03
C ASN A 40 -2.44 16.29 -7.69
N GLU A 41 -2.02 15.10 -7.23
CA GLU A 41 -1.21 14.95 -6.02
C GLU A 41 0.14 15.66 -6.16
N LEU A 42 0.78 15.57 -7.34
CA LEU A 42 2.03 16.27 -7.65
C LEU A 42 1.84 17.79 -7.76
N LEU A 43 0.77 18.25 -8.40
CA LEU A 43 0.45 19.67 -8.54
C LEU A 43 0.21 20.36 -7.18
N ILE A 44 -0.46 19.66 -6.26
CA ILE A 44 -0.74 20.16 -4.90
C ILE A 44 0.49 20.02 -3.98
N GLY A 45 1.54 19.31 -4.42
CA GLY A 45 2.71 18.99 -3.59
C GLY A 45 2.39 18.03 -2.44
N ARG A 46 1.28 17.28 -2.52
CA ARG A 46 0.88 16.33 -1.47
C ARG A 46 1.60 15.00 -1.66
N SER A 47 2.29 14.58 -0.60
CA SER A 47 2.83 13.23 -0.49
C SER A 47 1.70 12.19 -0.54
N PRO A 48 1.98 10.95 -0.97
CA PRO A 48 0.97 9.90 -1.08
C PRO A 48 0.18 9.77 0.22
N ILE A 49 -1.15 9.75 0.09
CA ILE A 49 -2.03 9.36 1.19
C ILE A 49 -1.61 7.95 1.61
N GLN A 50 -0.94 7.85 2.76
CA GLN A 50 -0.59 6.57 3.33
C GLN A 50 -1.90 5.84 3.66
N PRO A 51 -1.99 4.53 3.36
CA PRO A 51 -3.16 3.77 3.74
C PRO A 51 -3.34 3.90 5.25
N LYS A 52 -4.56 4.28 5.68
CA LYS A 52 -4.88 4.32 7.11
C LYS A 52 -4.70 2.90 7.65
N LYS A 53 -3.70 2.70 8.52
CA LYS A 53 -3.54 1.45 9.26
C LYS A 53 -4.73 1.35 10.20
N ARG A 54 -5.69 0.51 9.84
CA ARG A 54 -6.81 0.18 10.72
C ARG A 54 -6.32 -0.85 11.72
N PRO A 55 -6.57 -0.67 13.02
CA PRO A 55 -6.25 -1.72 13.97
C PRO A 55 -7.06 -2.96 13.61
N SER A 56 -6.40 -4.11 13.63
CA SER A 56 -7.07 -5.40 13.51
C SER A 56 -7.85 -5.70 14.79
N LEU A 57 -8.89 -6.53 14.69
CA LEU A 57 -9.64 -6.97 15.88
C LEU A 57 -8.73 -7.65 16.91
N LEU A 58 -7.66 -8.31 16.45
CA LEU A 58 -6.69 -9.01 17.29
C LEU A 58 -5.62 -8.10 17.90
N ASP A 59 -5.49 -6.84 17.44
CA ASP A 59 -4.47 -5.94 17.96
C ASP A 59 -4.63 -5.68 19.46
N GLY A 60 -5.87 -5.65 19.96
CA GLY A 60 -6.18 -5.51 21.39
C GLY A 60 -6.02 -6.78 22.22
N TYR A 61 -5.83 -7.94 21.57
CA TYR A 61 -5.64 -9.23 22.24
C TYR A 61 -4.21 -9.76 22.11
N ARG A 62 -3.28 -8.97 21.56
CA ARG A 62 -1.87 -9.39 21.36
C ARG A 62 -1.24 -9.92 22.64
N GLU A 63 -1.46 -9.25 23.76
CA GLU A 63 -0.91 -9.63 25.06
C GLU A 63 -1.47 -10.97 25.55
N VAL A 64 -2.79 -11.15 25.48
CA VAL A 64 -3.47 -12.41 25.87
C VAL A 64 -3.04 -13.58 24.96
N ILE A 65 -2.85 -13.31 23.66
CA ILE A 65 -2.35 -14.32 22.71
C ILE A 65 -0.92 -14.70 23.08
N GLN A 66 -0.05 -13.72 23.36
CA GLN A 66 1.34 -13.97 23.74
C GLN A 66 1.44 -14.73 25.07
N GLU A 67 0.63 -14.36 26.05
CA GLU A 67 0.53 -15.04 27.34
C GLU A 67 0.10 -16.50 27.15
N LYS A 68 -0.93 -16.77 26.34
CA LYS A 68 -1.38 -18.13 26.05
C LYS A 68 -0.34 -18.95 25.30
N LEU A 69 0.39 -18.34 24.35
CA LEU A 69 1.49 -19.00 23.65
C LEU A 69 2.63 -19.36 24.60
N ASN A 70 2.98 -18.46 25.51
CA ASN A 70 4.04 -18.68 26.50
C ASN A 70 3.63 -19.73 27.56
N ASN A 71 2.37 -19.69 28.02
CA ASN A 71 1.84 -20.59 29.04
C ASN A 71 1.56 -22.01 28.49
N SER A 72 1.25 -22.14 27.19
CA SER A 72 0.98 -23.43 26.55
C SER A 72 2.25 -24.11 26.01
N CYS A 73 3.39 -23.41 25.96
CA CYS A 73 4.66 -23.95 25.48
C CYS A 73 5.68 -24.16 26.62
N SER A 74 5.28 -24.91 27.65
CA SER A 74 6.24 -25.82 28.28
C SER A 74 6.43 -26.99 27.31
N ALA A 75 7.59 -27.02 26.63
CA ALA A 75 7.95 -28.08 25.70
C ALA A 75 7.90 -29.45 26.42
N GLY A 76 6.83 -30.20 26.21
CA GLY A 76 6.70 -31.52 26.83
C GLY A 76 5.57 -32.41 26.34
N SER A 77 4.48 -31.89 25.76
CA SER A 77 3.38 -32.79 25.40
C SER A 77 2.48 -32.24 24.28
N GLY A 78 2.75 -32.74 23.08
CA GLY A 78 1.71 -33.13 22.13
C GLY A 78 1.09 -32.03 21.25
N ALA A 79 1.57 -31.93 20.01
CA ALA A 79 0.78 -32.38 18.86
C ALA A 79 1.59 -32.17 17.57
N LYS A 80 1.79 -33.27 16.85
CA LYS A 80 2.09 -33.28 15.42
C LYS A 80 1.01 -32.46 14.73
N PHE A 81 1.34 -31.31 14.16
CA PHE A 81 0.45 -30.61 13.24
C PHE A 81 1.03 -30.73 11.82
N PHE A 82 0.12 -31.02 10.89
CA PHE A 82 0.33 -31.79 9.66
C PHE A 82 1.32 -31.20 8.64
N ARG A 83 1.83 -32.12 7.82
CA ARG A 83 2.62 -31.99 6.59
C ARG A 83 2.05 -30.99 5.58
#